data_AF-A0A3Q2YQH7-F1
#
_entry.id   AF-A0A3Q2YQH7-F1
#
_cell.length_a   1.000
_cell.length_b   1.000
_cell.length_c   1.000
_cell.angle_alpha   90.00
_cell.angle_beta   90.00
_cell.angle_gamma   90.00
#
_symmetry.space_group_name_H-M   'P 1'
#
loop_
_entity.id
_entity.type
_entity.pdbx_description
1 polymer ?
#
loop_
_entity_poly.entity_id
_entity_poly.type
_entity_poly.pdbx_seq_one_letter_code
_entity_poly.pdbx_strand_id
1 'polypeptide(L)'
;MYSSSYSRAKFGLEAREPLHKPKGKSCGYYLRIVFFFSSLIQSLIIVSLVLFLIYGQPEKSAEEMRVKELELGFNRLSENNIQLRREKGELGAQLGARTAEKDALVKQLEQLMTYTNATKFDLMNKLANCERQMMTTQSMLMRCSNPRIQQQPVVVAPSNELKTLQSLNAQQKAMIELIEANFSHTVHYLSQERDNALKDRDVHHQDGIALRRENTMLKEQLAAYTRKCKEDFAHSLNGIQSVTREFLTKINNLFPHQLTFHLTCESQQEELETIRNSCTSLSKDVENKFQLYLDNVGNKVAQIQVKSSRLEVENSHFSADLQRCEQNRNETLAEASRQLQLKQKTHDEKMEKLLIEQNRLREQKQLQADTLALREKELQTLRALPSCKVGPPQLAGVPSIPQQNRQIAAK
;
A
#
# COMPACT_ATOMS: atom_id res chain seq x y z
N MET A 1 90.69 -17.50 60.65
CA MET A 1 91.63 -16.36 60.79
C MET A 1 90.94 -15.10 60.30
N TYR A 2 90.94 -14.08 61.16
CA TYR A 2 90.54 -12.67 61.02
C TYR A 2 89.08 -12.27 60.73
N SER A 3 88.45 -11.84 61.83
CA SER A 3 87.36 -10.89 62.03
C SER A 3 87.75 -9.44 61.66
N SER A 4 86.78 -8.62 61.22
CA SER A 4 86.75 -7.19 61.54
C SER A 4 85.33 -6.72 61.85
N SER A 5 85.19 -6.15 63.05
CA SER A 5 84.01 -5.58 63.67
C SER A 5 83.77 -4.13 63.21
N TYR A 6 82.50 -3.71 63.14
CA TYR A 6 82.12 -2.35 63.52
C TYR A 6 80.82 -2.35 64.34
N SER A 7 80.84 -1.47 65.33
CA SER A 7 80.15 -1.57 66.61
C SER A 7 78.69 -1.12 66.59
N ARG A 8 77.87 -1.88 67.33
CA ARG A 8 76.48 -1.61 67.67
C ARG A 8 76.43 -0.85 69.01
N ALA A 9 75.87 0.36 69.04
CA ALA A 9 75.63 1.08 70.28
C ALA A 9 74.35 0.57 70.97
N LYS A 10 74.50 0.14 72.23
CA LYS A 10 73.42 -0.33 73.11
C LYS A 10 72.70 0.84 73.78
N PHE A 11 71.38 0.71 73.88
CA PHE A 11 70.54 1.43 74.84
C PHE A 11 70.94 1.05 76.28
N GLY A 12 71.15 2.07 77.12
CA GLY A 12 71.33 1.94 78.57
C GLY A 12 70.91 3.24 79.23
N LEU A 13 69.67 3.27 79.72
CA LEU A 13 69.09 4.35 80.50
C LEU A 13 69.43 4.08 81.98
N GLU A 14 70.42 4.77 82.53
CA GLU A 14 70.58 4.95 83.97
C GLU A 14 70.99 6.40 84.24
N ALA A 15 70.07 7.15 84.85
CA ALA A 15 70.39 8.40 85.54
C ALA A 15 69.38 8.62 86.67
N ARG A 16 69.74 8.08 87.84
CA ARG A 16 69.79 8.76 89.15
C ARG A 16 68.59 9.68 89.50
N GLU A 17 67.79 9.25 90.48
CA GLU A 17 66.87 10.12 91.23
C GLU A 17 67.62 11.29 91.91
N PRO A 18 66.96 12.44 92.08
CA PRO A 18 66.38 12.72 93.41
C PRO A 18 65.01 13.43 93.42
N LEU A 19 64.14 12.96 94.31
CA LEU A 19 63.49 13.73 95.39
C LEU A 19 62.80 15.08 95.08
N HIS A 20 61.53 15.07 94.66
CA HIS A 20 60.41 15.85 95.26
C HIS A 20 59.16 15.75 94.37
N LYS A 21 58.01 15.35 94.94
CA LYS A 21 56.70 15.56 94.31
C LYS A 21 56.31 17.03 94.44
N PRO A 22 55.86 17.66 93.35
CA PRO A 22 54.66 18.48 93.41
C PRO A 22 53.57 17.84 92.53
N LYS A 23 52.38 17.71 93.12
CA LYS A 23 51.15 17.31 92.42
C LYS A 23 50.85 18.36 91.35
N GLY A 24 51.18 18.07 90.09
CA GLY A 24 50.80 18.87 88.95
C GLY A 24 50.91 18.01 87.69
N LYS A 25 49.81 17.84 86.95
CA LYS A 25 49.78 17.09 85.69
C LYS A 25 50.87 17.65 84.78
N SER A 26 51.89 16.85 84.47
CA SER A 26 53.07 17.33 83.75
C SER A 26 52.66 17.83 82.36
N CYS A 27 53.25 18.96 81.94
CA CYS A 27 53.05 19.57 80.63
C CYS A 27 53.17 18.56 79.46
N GLY A 28 53.99 17.52 79.62
CA GLY A 28 54.14 16.43 78.66
C GLY A 28 52.88 15.57 78.42
N TYR A 29 51.98 15.44 79.40
CA TYR A 29 50.70 14.73 79.22
C TYR A 29 49.79 15.51 78.26
N TYR A 30 49.71 16.84 78.42
CA TYR A 30 48.92 17.70 77.53
C TYR A 30 49.53 17.78 76.13
N LEU A 31 50.86 17.79 75.99
CA LEU A 31 51.52 17.77 74.68
C LEU A 31 51.24 16.48 73.89
N ARG A 32 51.24 15.31 74.54
CA ARG A 32 50.87 14.04 73.88
C ARG A 32 49.39 14.02 73.47
N ILE A 33 48.52 14.59 74.30
CA ILE A 33 47.09 14.71 74.00
C ILE A 33 46.84 15.64 72.81
N VAL A 34 47.51 16.80 72.76
CA VAL A 34 47.40 17.75 71.64
C VAL A 34 47.89 17.13 70.33
N PHE A 35 48.98 16.36 70.36
CA PHE A 35 49.47 15.66 69.17
C PHE A 35 48.50 14.58 68.67
N PHE A 36 47.86 13.86 69.60
CA PHE A 36 46.85 12.85 69.27
C PHE A 36 45.60 13.49 68.67
N PHE A 37 45.10 14.58 69.25
CA PHE A 37 43.97 15.32 68.68
C PHE A 37 44.31 15.98 67.34
N SER A 38 45.53 16.49 67.15
CA SER A 38 45.97 17.02 65.86
C SER A 38 46.00 15.95 64.77
N SER A 39 46.55 14.76 65.07
CA SER A 39 46.57 13.63 64.13
C SER A 39 45.15 13.10 63.85
N LEU A 40 44.26 13.13 64.84
CA LEU A 40 42.88 12.67 64.70
C LEU A 40 42.04 13.64 63.87
N ILE A 41 42.18 14.95 64.09
CA ILE A 41 41.55 15.99 63.27
C ILE A 41 42.07 15.92 61.83
N GLN A 42 43.37 15.71 61.63
CA GLN A 42 43.95 15.53 60.30
C GLN A 42 43.38 14.29 59.59
N SER A 43 43.25 13.17 60.28
CA SER A 43 42.64 11.95 59.73
C SER A 43 41.16 12.15 59.36
N LEU A 44 40.39 12.81 60.24
CA LEU A 44 39.00 13.16 59.96
C LEU A 44 38.86 14.08 58.74
N ILE A 45 39.74 15.07 58.59
CA ILE A 45 39.76 15.95 57.41
C ILE A 45 40.05 15.15 56.14
N ILE A 46 41.02 14.23 56.17
CA ILE A 46 41.34 13.38 55.00
C ILE A 46 40.14 12.48 54.64
N VAL A 47 39.49 11.84 55.62
CA VAL A 47 38.30 11.02 55.39
C VAL A 47 37.15 11.87 54.85
N SER A 48 36.90 13.06 55.41
CA SER A 48 35.88 13.97 54.91
C SER A 48 36.16 14.43 53.48
N LEU A 49 37.41 14.76 53.13
CA LEU A 49 37.79 15.13 51.77
C LEU A 49 37.64 13.97 50.79
N VAL A 50 38.02 12.75 51.18
CA VAL A 50 37.85 11.55 50.34
C VAL A 50 36.37 11.23 50.13
N LEU A 51 35.53 11.32 51.17
CA LEU A 51 34.09 11.19 51.03
C LEU A 51 33.51 12.30 50.13
N PHE A 52 34.01 13.52 50.22
CA PHE A 52 33.63 14.60 49.31
C PHE A 52 34.15 14.40 47.87
N LEU A 53 35.23 13.63 47.68
CA LEU A 53 35.78 13.36 46.35
C LEU A 53 35.08 12.16 45.68
N ILE A 54 34.67 11.17 46.47
CA ILE A 54 33.94 9.98 46.02
C ILE A 54 32.43 10.27 45.88
N TYR A 55 31.84 10.99 46.83
CA TYR A 55 30.39 11.29 46.86
C TYR A 55 30.04 12.75 46.54
N GLY A 56 31.02 13.65 46.49
CA GLY A 56 30.79 15.07 46.14
C GLY A 56 31.04 15.40 44.67
N GLN A 57 31.41 14.43 43.83
CA GLN A 57 31.05 14.55 42.42
C GLN A 57 29.53 14.46 42.34
N PRO A 58 28.85 15.51 41.85
CA PRO A 58 27.41 15.47 41.77
C PRO A 58 27.03 14.33 40.81
N GLU A 59 26.36 13.29 41.33
CA GLU A 59 25.65 12.24 40.58
C GLU A 59 24.57 12.80 39.61
N LYS A 60 24.58 14.11 39.33
CA LYS A 60 23.68 14.84 38.45
C LYS A 60 23.81 14.51 36.96
N SER A 61 24.67 13.57 36.55
CA SER A 61 24.88 13.35 35.10
C SER A 61 24.57 11.95 34.59
N ALA A 62 24.59 10.90 35.41
CA ALA A 62 24.40 9.54 34.90
C ALA A 62 23.05 8.94 35.33
N GLU A 63 22.75 8.93 36.63
CA GLU A 63 21.48 8.41 37.12
C GLU A 63 20.32 9.35 36.81
N GLU A 64 20.46 10.66 37.04
CA GLU A 64 19.40 11.64 36.76
C GLU A 64 19.09 11.74 35.26
N MET A 65 20.10 11.52 34.40
CA MET A 65 19.93 11.44 32.94
C MET A 65 19.21 10.15 32.53
N ARG A 66 19.54 9.02 33.14
CA ARG A 66 18.81 7.75 32.93
C ARG A 66 17.37 7.82 33.40
N VAL A 67 17.10 8.46 34.53
CA VAL A 67 15.74 8.65 35.04
C VAL A 67 14.93 9.53 34.10
N LYS A 68 15.50 10.64 33.59
CA LYS A 68 14.85 11.48 32.58
C LYS A 68 14.61 10.74 31.26
N GLU A 69 15.55 9.95 30.79
CA GLU A 69 15.39 9.13 29.59
C GLU A 69 14.27 8.09 29.77
N LEU A 70 14.20 7.47 30.95
CA LEU A 70 13.16 6.51 31.29
C LEU A 70 11.77 7.17 31.38
N GLU A 71 11.69 8.36 31.97
CA GLU A 71 10.45 9.15 32.06
C GLU A 71 9.97 9.57 30.66
N LEU A 72 10.88 10.03 29.81
CA LEU A 72 10.57 10.43 28.43
C LEU A 72 10.15 9.22 27.58
N GLY A 73 10.82 8.08 27.77
CA GLY A 73 10.44 6.80 27.16
C GLY A 73 9.07 6.31 27.61
N PHE A 74 8.76 6.42 28.91
CA PHE A 74 7.46 6.06 29.48
C PHE A 74 6.34 6.95 28.93
N ASN A 75 6.55 8.27 28.89
CA ASN A 75 5.56 9.22 28.35
C ASN A 75 5.27 8.95 26.87
N ARG A 76 6.32 8.71 26.07
CA ARG A 76 6.17 8.34 24.65
C ARG A 76 5.43 7.01 24.48
N LEU A 77 5.73 6.01 25.31
CA LEU A 77 5.05 4.72 25.25
C LEU A 77 3.58 4.82 25.68
N SER A 78 3.29 5.64 26.68
CA SER A 78 1.93 5.94 27.15
C SER A 78 1.09 6.61 26.06
N GLU A 79 1.64 7.63 25.39
CA GLU A 79 0.98 8.32 24.28
C GLU A 79 0.69 7.38 23.11
N ASN A 80 1.68 6.57 22.72
CA ASN A 80 1.48 5.53 21.70
C ASN A 80 0.40 4.51 22.12
N ASN A 81 0.32 4.13 23.40
CA ASN A 81 -0.70 3.20 23.87
C ASN A 81 -2.11 3.81 23.78
N ILE A 82 -2.25 5.08 24.15
CA ILE A 82 -3.52 5.82 24.03
C ILE A 82 -3.96 5.91 22.58
N GLN A 83 -3.03 6.23 21.67
CA GLN A 83 -3.31 6.31 20.24
C GLN A 83 -3.72 4.96 19.66
N LEU A 84 -2.98 3.89 19.96
CA LEU A 84 -3.33 2.53 19.52
C LEU A 84 -4.70 2.07 20.04
N ARG A 85 -5.08 2.45 21.28
CA ARG A 85 -6.43 2.16 21.81
C ARG A 85 -7.51 2.92 21.05
N ARG A 86 -7.26 4.17 20.66
CA ARG A 86 -8.18 4.97 19.85
C ARG A 86 -8.35 4.36 18.46
N GLU A 87 -7.25 4.06 17.77
CA GLU A 87 -7.25 3.43 16.44
C GLU A 87 -7.94 2.07 16.46
N LYS A 88 -7.70 1.24 17.49
CA LYS A 88 -8.42 -0.03 17.67
C LYS A 88 -9.92 0.18 17.78
N GLY A 89 -10.36 1.20 18.52
CA GLY A 89 -11.78 1.54 18.65
C GLY A 89 -12.40 1.98 17.32
N GLU A 90 -11.69 2.84 16.58
CA GLU A 90 -12.13 3.34 15.28
C GLU A 90 -12.20 2.23 14.22
N LEU A 91 -11.16 1.40 14.12
CA LEU A 91 -11.15 0.23 13.24
C LEU A 91 -12.26 -0.77 13.61
N GLY A 92 -12.52 -0.97 14.91
CA GLY A 92 -13.63 -1.78 15.38
C GLY A 92 -14.99 -1.25 14.92
N ALA A 93 -15.20 0.07 15.00
CA ALA A 93 -16.42 0.72 14.52
C ALA A 93 -16.57 0.60 12.99
N GLN A 94 -15.50 0.83 12.23
CA GLN A 94 -15.50 0.68 10.76
C GLN A 94 -15.81 -0.76 10.35
N LEU A 95 -15.23 -1.74 11.04
CA LEU A 95 -15.46 -3.17 10.75
C LEU A 95 -16.90 -3.57 11.06
N GLY A 96 -17.48 -3.05 12.14
CA GLY A 96 -18.91 -3.21 12.44
C GLY A 96 -19.80 -2.61 11.35
N ALA A 97 -19.51 -1.39 10.90
CA ALA A 97 -20.25 -0.73 9.83
C ALA A 97 -20.17 -1.50 8.49
N ARG A 98 -18.97 -1.95 8.10
CA ARG A 98 -18.78 -2.76 6.88
C ARG A 98 -19.46 -4.11 6.94
N THR A 99 -19.52 -4.72 8.13
CA THR A 99 -20.21 -5.99 8.33
C THR A 99 -21.72 -5.80 8.16
N ALA A 100 -22.30 -4.75 8.74
CA ALA A 100 -23.71 -4.40 8.57
C ALA A 100 -24.06 -4.08 7.09
N GLU A 101 -23.19 -3.36 6.39
CA GLU A 101 -23.34 -3.09 4.95
C GLU A 101 -23.30 -4.39 4.13
N LYS A 102 -22.34 -5.27 4.41
CA LYS A 102 -22.23 -6.59 3.76
C LYS A 102 -23.49 -7.42 3.99
N ASP A 103 -24.01 -7.48 5.21
CA ASP A 103 -25.20 -8.25 5.53
C ASP A 103 -26.45 -7.67 4.83
N ALA A 104 -26.54 -6.34 4.70
CA ALA A 104 -27.60 -5.70 3.92
C ALA A 104 -27.51 -6.04 2.42
N LEU A 105 -26.31 -6.03 1.83
CA LEU A 105 -26.09 -6.41 0.44
C LEU A 105 -26.40 -7.89 0.18
N VAL A 106 -25.99 -8.79 1.09
CA VAL A 106 -26.32 -10.22 1.00
C VAL A 106 -27.84 -10.42 0.98
N LYS A 107 -28.58 -9.70 1.83
CA LYS A 107 -30.05 -9.75 1.85
C LYS A 107 -30.67 -9.24 0.54
N GLN A 108 -30.13 -8.18 -0.06
CA GLN A 108 -30.59 -7.69 -1.37
C GLN A 108 -30.30 -8.73 -2.48
N LEU A 109 -29.16 -9.40 -2.43
CA LEU A 109 -28.77 -10.41 -3.40
C LEU A 109 -29.71 -11.64 -3.32
N GLU A 110 -30.06 -12.07 -2.10
CA GLU A 110 -31.04 -13.13 -1.87
C GLU A 110 -32.44 -12.75 -2.40
N GLN A 111 -32.88 -11.51 -2.18
CA GLN A 111 -34.12 -10.99 -2.76
C GLN A 111 -34.08 -10.96 -4.30
N LEU A 112 -32.97 -10.55 -4.90
CA LEU A 112 -32.84 -10.52 -6.36
C LEU A 112 -32.83 -11.95 -6.95
N MET A 113 -32.20 -12.90 -6.26
CA MET A 113 -32.18 -14.30 -6.65
C MET A 113 -33.60 -14.90 -6.63
N THR A 114 -34.38 -14.64 -5.57
CA THR A 114 -35.77 -15.11 -5.49
C THR A 114 -36.65 -14.50 -6.59
N TYR A 115 -36.50 -13.20 -6.86
CA TYR A 115 -37.21 -12.54 -7.97
C TYR A 115 -36.85 -13.16 -9.32
N THR A 116 -35.55 -13.35 -9.60
CA THR A 116 -35.08 -13.93 -10.86
C THR A 116 -35.58 -15.36 -11.07
N ASN A 117 -35.58 -16.17 -10.01
CA ASN A 117 -36.13 -17.53 -10.04
C ASN A 117 -37.64 -17.53 -10.29
N ALA A 118 -38.39 -16.59 -9.70
CA ALA A 118 -39.82 -16.44 -9.96
C ALA A 118 -40.08 -16.01 -11.41
N THR A 119 -39.32 -15.04 -11.95
CA THR A 119 -39.43 -14.61 -13.35
C THR A 119 -39.09 -15.73 -14.32
N LYS A 120 -38.04 -16.51 -14.03
CA LYS A 120 -37.67 -17.70 -14.81
C LYS A 120 -38.81 -18.72 -14.85
N PHE A 121 -39.44 -18.99 -13.71
CA PHE A 121 -40.56 -19.91 -13.62
C PHE A 121 -41.80 -19.40 -14.39
N ASP A 122 -42.12 -18.11 -14.29
CA ASP A 122 -43.21 -17.48 -15.05
C ASP A 122 -42.98 -17.57 -16.57
N LEU A 123 -41.76 -17.30 -17.02
CA LEU A 123 -41.37 -17.44 -18.43
C LEU A 123 -41.48 -18.89 -18.93
N MET A 124 -41.03 -19.86 -18.14
CA MET A 124 -41.18 -21.28 -18.49
C MET A 124 -42.66 -21.68 -18.61
N ASN A 125 -43.53 -21.21 -17.70
CA ASN A 125 -44.97 -21.46 -17.78
C ASN A 125 -45.61 -20.81 -19.02
N LYS A 126 -45.23 -19.58 -19.36
CA LYS A 126 -45.70 -18.90 -20.57
C LYS A 126 -45.26 -19.64 -21.83
N LEU A 127 -44.02 -20.13 -21.89
CA LEU A 127 -43.51 -20.91 -23.00
C LEU A 127 -44.30 -22.22 -23.16
N ALA A 128 -44.50 -22.98 -22.08
CA ALA A 128 -45.28 -24.21 -22.09
C ALA A 128 -46.76 -23.98 -22.46
N ASN A 129 -47.34 -22.83 -22.10
CA ASN A 129 -48.69 -22.44 -22.52
C ASN A 129 -48.74 -22.11 -24.01
N CYS A 130 -47.74 -21.41 -24.53
CA CYS A 130 -47.63 -21.07 -25.94
C CYS A 130 -47.49 -22.33 -26.81
N GLU A 131 -46.66 -23.29 -26.38
CA GLU A 131 -46.51 -24.59 -27.05
C GLU A 131 -47.83 -25.38 -27.06
N ARG A 132 -48.57 -25.40 -25.93
CA ARG A 132 -49.89 -26.04 -25.86
C ARG A 132 -50.92 -25.37 -26.77
N GLN A 133 -50.94 -24.04 -26.84
CA GLN A 133 -51.80 -23.32 -27.78
C GLN A 133 -51.44 -23.64 -29.23
N MET A 134 -50.15 -23.67 -29.56
CA MET A 134 -49.67 -24.01 -30.90
C MET A 134 -50.10 -25.42 -31.31
N MET A 135 -49.94 -26.41 -30.44
CA MET A 135 -50.43 -27.78 -30.69
C MET A 135 -51.96 -27.83 -30.84
N THR A 136 -52.69 -27.06 -30.05
CA THR A 136 -54.17 -27.01 -30.12
C THR A 136 -54.62 -26.40 -31.46
N THR A 137 -54.03 -25.27 -31.88
CA THR A 137 -54.32 -24.63 -33.17
C THR A 137 -53.93 -25.52 -34.36
N GLN A 138 -52.80 -26.23 -34.27
CA GLN A 138 -52.38 -27.20 -35.27
C GLN A 138 -53.35 -28.40 -35.36
N SER A 139 -53.90 -28.86 -34.22
CA SER A 139 -54.90 -29.92 -34.21
C SER A 139 -56.25 -29.48 -34.81
N MET A 140 -56.64 -28.21 -34.64
CA MET A 140 -57.86 -27.66 -35.26
C MET A 140 -57.70 -27.52 -36.78
N LEU A 141 -56.53 -27.12 -37.26
CA LEU A 141 -56.21 -27.06 -38.69
C LEU A 141 -56.22 -28.47 -39.34
N MET A 142 -55.77 -29.50 -38.62
CA MET A 142 -55.84 -30.90 -39.09
C MET A 142 -57.27 -31.48 -39.07
N ARG A 143 -58.19 -30.94 -38.26
CA ARG A 143 -59.62 -31.34 -38.23
C ARG A 143 -60.48 -30.66 -39.30
N CYS A 144 -59.97 -29.61 -39.95
CA CYS A 144 -60.66 -28.92 -41.06
C CYS A 144 -60.28 -29.44 -42.46
N SER A 145 -59.69 -30.63 -42.55
CA SER A 145 -59.42 -31.31 -43.84
C SER A 145 -60.61 -32.13 -44.32
N ASN A 146 -61.68 -31.45 -44.76
CA ASN A 146 -62.46 -31.83 -45.94
C ASN A 146 -63.50 -30.76 -46.27
N PRO A 147 -63.43 -30.20 -47.49
CA PRO A 147 -64.55 -30.46 -48.39
C PRO A 147 -64.12 -30.84 -49.81
N ARG A 148 -64.75 -31.92 -50.28
CA ARG A 148 -65.39 -32.11 -51.59
C ARG A 148 -64.83 -31.30 -52.78
N ILE A 149 -64.27 -32.05 -53.71
CA ILE A 149 -64.02 -31.67 -55.11
C ILE A 149 -65.25 -30.96 -55.68
N GLN A 150 -65.09 -29.67 -55.99
CA GLN A 150 -65.94 -28.97 -56.94
C GLN A 150 -65.01 -28.17 -57.86
N GLN A 151 -64.93 -28.63 -59.11
CA GLN A 151 -64.19 -27.96 -60.17
C GLN A 151 -64.83 -26.59 -60.45
N GLN A 152 -64.04 -25.53 -60.35
CA GLN A 152 -64.35 -24.21 -60.88
C GLN A 152 -63.13 -23.64 -61.62
N PRO A 153 -63.36 -22.75 -62.61
CA PRO A 153 -62.45 -22.55 -63.72
C PRO A 153 -61.21 -21.76 -63.31
N VAL A 154 -60.11 -22.04 -64.00
CA VAL A 154 -58.86 -21.27 -63.96
C VAL A 154 -59.18 -19.81 -64.28
N VAL A 155 -59.23 -18.97 -63.24
CA VAL A 155 -59.15 -17.52 -63.39
C VAL A 155 -57.66 -17.19 -63.38
N VAL A 156 -57.18 -16.73 -64.54
CA VAL A 156 -55.84 -16.17 -64.69
C VAL A 156 -55.74 -14.98 -63.73
N ALA A 157 -54.99 -15.15 -62.64
CA ALA A 157 -54.65 -14.05 -61.75
C ALA A 157 -53.91 -12.97 -62.55
N PRO A 158 -54.23 -11.68 -62.35
CA PRO A 158 -53.56 -10.62 -63.09
C PRO A 158 -52.06 -10.66 -62.77
N SER A 159 -51.23 -10.53 -63.81
CA SER A 159 -49.74 -10.52 -63.81
C SER A 159 -49.08 -9.75 -62.65
N ASN A 160 -49.80 -8.84 -62.00
CA ASN A 160 -49.35 -8.03 -60.86
C ASN A 160 -49.29 -8.80 -59.54
N GLU A 161 -50.17 -9.77 -59.27
CA GLU A 161 -50.16 -10.54 -58.02
C GLU A 161 -48.98 -11.52 -57.98
N LEU A 162 -48.70 -12.18 -59.10
CA LEU A 162 -47.55 -13.07 -59.25
C LEU A 162 -46.22 -12.32 -59.06
N LYS A 163 -46.11 -11.10 -59.63
CA LYS A 163 -44.94 -10.23 -59.43
C LYS A 163 -44.78 -9.80 -57.97
N THR A 164 -45.88 -9.52 -57.28
CA THR A 164 -45.86 -9.13 -55.86
C THR A 164 -45.39 -10.29 -54.98
N LEU A 165 -45.89 -11.50 -55.22
CA LEU A 165 -45.44 -12.71 -54.51
C LEU A 165 -43.98 -13.05 -54.80
N GLN A 166 -43.52 -12.86 -56.04
CA GLN A 166 -42.13 -13.07 -56.42
C GLN A 166 -41.19 -12.05 -55.75
N SER A 167 -41.61 -10.79 -55.67
CA SER A 167 -40.88 -9.74 -54.92
C SER A 167 -40.82 -10.06 -53.43
N LEU A 168 -41.92 -10.52 -52.83
CA LEU A 168 -41.96 -10.89 -51.42
C LEU A 168 -41.07 -12.11 -51.12
N ASN A 169 -41.05 -13.10 -52.02
CA ASN A 169 -40.17 -14.27 -51.89
C ASN A 169 -38.69 -13.87 -52.03
N ALA A 170 -38.36 -12.99 -52.97
CA ALA A 170 -37.01 -12.45 -53.11
C ALA A 170 -36.59 -11.66 -51.86
N GLN A 171 -37.49 -10.86 -51.29
CA GLN A 171 -37.26 -10.14 -50.03
C GLN A 171 -37.06 -11.10 -48.85
N GLN A 172 -37.86 -12.18 -48.75
CA GLN A 172 -37.68 -13.20 -47.72
C GLN A 172 -36.34 -13.91 -47.85
N LYS A 173 -35.90 -14.27 -49.07
CA LYS A 173 -34.59 -14.87 -49.31
C LYS A 173 -33.44 -13.93 -48.89
N ALA A 174 -33.51 -12.66 -49.29
CA ALA A 174 -32.50 -11.68 -48.89
C ALA A 174 -32.43 -11.50 -47.36
N MET A 175 -33.58 -11.57 -46.68
CA MET A 175 -33.62 -11.49 -45.22
C MET A 175 -33.06 -12.74 -44.55
N ILE A 176 -33.31 -13.93 -45.11
CA ILE A 176 -32.70 -15.18 -44.63
C ILE A 176 -31.19 -15.13 -44.81
N GLU A 177 -30.68 -14.73 -45.98
CA GLU A 177 -29.23 -14.60 -46.24
C GLU A 177 -28.57 -13.60 -45.27
N LEU A 178 -29.24 -12.48 -44.96
CA LEU A 178 -28.75 -11.51 -43.98
C LEU A 178 -28.70 -12.09 -42.56
N ILE A 179 -29.73 -12.85 -42.17
CA ILE A 179 -29.79 -13.52 -40.86
C ILE A 179 -28.70 -14.58 -40.76
N GLU A 180 -28.50 -15.40 -41.81
CA GLU A 180 -27.45 -16.40 -41.88
C GLU A 180 -26.06 -15.76 -41.77
N ALA A 181 -25.80 -14.70 -42.53
CA ALA A 181 -24.53 -13.98 -42.46
C ALA A 181 -24.27 -13.38 -41.07
N ASN A 182 -25.29 -12.80 -40.44
CA ASN A 182 -25.17 -12.23 -39.10
C ASN A 182 -24.95 -13.32 -38.03
N PHE A 183 -25.65 -14.45 -38.16
CA PHE A 183 -25.45 -15.61 -37.30
C PHE A 183 -24.04 -16.18 -37.44
N SER A 184 -23.56 -16.39 -38.67
CA SER A 184 -22.20 -16.87 -38.92
C SER A 184 -21.14 -15.92 -38.36
N HIS A 185 -21.30 -14.61 -38.54
CA HIS A 185 -20.39 -13.61 -37.99
C HIS A 185 -20.37 -13.66 -36.45
N THR A 186 -21.55 -13.71 -35.83
CA THR A 186 -21.69 -13.77 -34.37
C THR A 186 -21.08 -15.04 -33.80
N VAL A 187 -21.33 -16.21 -34.43
CA VAL A 187 -20.72 -17.49 -34.01
C VAL A 187 -19.20 -17.44 -34.15
N HIS A 188 -18.68 -16.87 -35.23
CA HIS A 188 -17.24 -16.74 -35.43
C HIS A 188 -16.61 -15.85 -34.35
N TYR A 189 -17.19 -14.67 -34.10
CA TYR A 189 -16.76 -13.76 -33.04
C TYR A 189 -16.77 -14.44 -31.66
N LEU A 190 -17.88 -15.08 -31.28
CA LEU A 190 -17.98 -15.77 -30.00
C LEU A 190 -17.00 -16.95 -29.89
N SER A 191 -16.73 -17.66 -30.97
CA SER A 191 -15.71 -18.71 -30.99
C SER A 191 -14.32 -18.14 -30.77
N GLN A 192 -14.00 -17.01 -31.40
CA GLN A 192 -12.71 -16.33 -31.24
C GLN A 192 -12.55 -15.83 -29.79
N GLU A 193 -13.57 -15.19 -29.22
CA GLU A 193 -13.56 -14.72 -27.83
C GLU A 193 -13.38 -15.88 -26.85
N ARG A 194 -14.06 -17.01 -27.08
CA ARG A 194 -13.85 -18.24 -26.29
C ARG A 194 -12.39 -18.70 -26.37
N ASP A 195 -11.82 -18.75 -27.57
CA ASP A 195 -10.44 -19.23 -27.77
C ASP A 195 -9.41 -18.29 -27.14
N ASN A 196 -9.66 -16.98 -27.19
CA ASN A 196 -8.87 -15.97 -26.48
C ASN A 196 -8.97 -16.17 -24.95
N ALA A 197 -10.19 -16.31 -24.42
CA ALA A 197 -10.40 -16.54 -22.98
C ALA A 197 -9.73 -17.83 -22.49
N LEU A 198 -9.72 -18.88 -23.31
CA LEU A 198 -9.01 -20.13 -23.00
C LEU A 198 -7.49 -19.92 -22.95
N LYS A 199 -6.93 -19.17 -23.91
CA LYS A 199 -5.49 -18.81 -23.89
C LYS A 199 -5.13 -17.99 -22.67
N ASP A 200 -5.93 -16.97 -22.34
CA ASP A 200 -5.69 -16.10 -21.19
C ASP A 200 -5.73 -16.90 -19.88
N ARG A 201 -6.71 -17.82 -19.75
CA ARG A 201 -6.78 -18.74 -18.62
C ARG A 201 -5.52 -19.59 -18.51
N ASP A 202 -5.04 -20.13 -19.62
CA ASP A 202 -3.85 -21.00 -19.63
C ASP A 202 -2.58 -20.20 -19.29
N VAL A 203 -2.45 -18.96 -19.77
CA VAL A 203 -1.37 -18.03 -19.39
C VAL A 203 -1.42 -17.74 -17.89
N HIS A 204 -2.57 -17.33 -17.36
CA HIS A 204 -2.72 -17.08 -15.92
C HIS A 204 -2.44 -18.33 -15.07
N HIS A 205 -2.79 -19.51 -15.57
CA HIS A 205 -2.46 -20.75 -14.88
C HIS A 205 -0.95 -21.01 -14.85
N GLN A 206 -0.26 -20.80 -15.98
CA GLN A 206 1.19 -20.93 -16.06
C GLN A 206 1.90 -19.90 -15.18
N ASP A 207 1.47 -18.64 -15.19
CA ASP A 207 1.98 -17.58 -14.31
C ASP A 207 1.77 -17.95 -12.84
N GLY A 208 0.60 -18.49 -12.50
CA GLY A 208 0.30 -18.97 -11.16
C GLY A 208 1.24 -20.10 -10.72
N ILE A 209 1.62 -21.01 -11.62
CA ILE A 209 2.62 -22.05 -11.34
C ILE A 209 4.01 -21.44 -11.17
N ALA A 210 4.42 -20.53 -12.05
CA ALA A 210 5.71 -19.86 -12.00
C ALA A 210 5.88 -19.08 -10.68
N LEU A 211 4.90 -18.25 -10.32
CA LEU A 211 4.90 -17.47 -9.08
C LEU A 211 4.96 -18.35 -7.83
N ARG A 212 4.29 -19.52 -7.82
CA ARG A 212 4.39 -20.46 -6.70
C ARG A 212 5.79 -21.07 -6.57
N ARG A 213 6.44 -21.39 -7.71
CA ARG A 213 7.82 -21.89 -7.72
C ARG A 213 8.79 -20.82 -7.22
N GLU A 214 8.67 -19.59 -7.73
CA GLU A 214 9.48 -18.46 -7.30
C GLU A 214 9.29 -18.14 -5.81
N ASN A 215 8.04 -18.13 -5.31
CA ASN A 215 7.76 -17.93 -3.89
C ASN A 215 8.41 -19.00 -3.00
N THR A 216 8.39 -20.25 -3.46
CA THR A 216 9.04 -21.37 -2.75
C THR A 216 10.56 -21.19 -2.74
N MET A 217 11.16 -20.88 -3.90
CA MET A 217 12.59 -20.62 -4.02
C MET A 217 13.04 -19.44 -3.14
N LEU A 218 12.30 -18.34 -3.11
CA LEU A 218 12.60 -17.18 -2.28
C LEU A 218 12.52 -17.51 -0.78
N LYS A 219 11.54 -18.33 -0.37
CA LYS A 219 11.45 -18.81 1.02
C LYS A 219 12.64 -19.69 1.40
N GLU A 220 13.07 -20.57 0.51
CA GLU A 220 14.25 -21.41 0.71
C GLU A 220 15.53 -20.57 0.78
N GLN A 221 15.69 -19.57 -0.09
CA GLN A 221 16.81 -18.63 -0.05
C GLN A 221 16.83 -17.84 1.27
N LEU A 222 15.69 -17.34 1.73
CA LEU A 222 15.59 -16.63 3.01
C LEU A 222 15.96 -17.53 4.19
N ALA A 223 15.49 -18.77 4.20
CA ALA A 223 15.83 -19.75 5.23
C ALA A 223 17.33 -20.09 5.22
N ALA A 224 17.91 -20.30 4.03
CA ALA A 224 19.33 -20.56 3.86
C ALA A 224 20.19 -19.37 4.32
N TYR A 225 19.81 -18.14 3.93
CA TYR A 225 20.50 -16.92 4.35
C TYR A 225 20.43 -16.71 5.86
N THR A 226 19.27 -16.93 6.48
CA THR A 226 19.09 -16.81 7.93
C THR A 226 19.99 -17.81 8.68
N ARG A 227 20.06 -19.06 8.19
CA ARG A 227 20.96 -20.08 8.76
C ARG A 227 22.41 -19.66 8.63
N LYS A 228 22.82 -19.22 7.44
CA LYS A 228 24.19 -18.77 7.16
C LYS A 228 24.60 -17.59 8.04
N CYS A 229 23.72 -16.61 8.24
CA CYS A 229 23.97 -15.48 9.14
C CYS A 229 24.22 -15.93 10.59
N LYS A 230 23.45 -16.91 11.08
CA LYS A 230 23.67 -17.50 12.41
C LYS A 230 25.01 -18.24 12.48
N GLU A 231 25.35 -19.01 11.46
CA GLU A 231 26.62 -19.75 11.36
C GLU A 231 27.82 -18.80 11.29
N ASP A 232 27.77 -17.76 10.45
CA ASP A 232 28.83 -16.75 10.29
C ASP A 232 29.06 -15.98 11.61
N PHE A 233 27.98 -15.65 12.32
CA PHE A 233 28.07 -15.03 13.64
C PHE A 233 28.72 -15.95 14.67
N ALA A 234 28.29 -17.22 14.76
CA ALA A 234 28.89 -18.20 15.65
C ALA A 234 30.37 -18.45 15.31
N HIS A 235 30.70 -18.51 14.01
CA HIS A 235 32.06 -18.70 13.53
C HIS A 235 32.98 -17.55 13.92
N SER A 236 32.50 -16.31 13.87
CA SER A 236 33.25 -15.11 14.32
C SER A 236 33.62 -15.18 15.81
N LEU A 237 32.99 -16.06 16.58
CA LEU A 237 33.15 -16.19 18.04
C LEU A 237 33.89 -17.48 18.44
N ASN A 238 34.32 -18.31 17.47
CA ASN A 238 35.15 -19.50 17.71
C ASN A 238 36.48 -19.18 18.42
N GLY A 239 36.98 -17.95 18.32
CA GLY A 239 38.19 -17.53 19.03
C GLY A 239 38.08 -17.73 20.55
N ILE A 240 36.89 -17.55 21.13
CA ILE A 240 36.64 -17.76 22.56
C ILE A 240 36.82 -19.24 22.92
N GLN A 241 36.26 -20.14 22.12
CA GLN A 241 36.38 -21.58 22.34
C GLN A 241 37.85 -22.04 22.23
N SER A 242 38.60 -21.45 21.29
CA SER A 242 40.04 -21.68 21.16
C SER A 242 40.81 -21.25 22.41
N VAL A 243 40.53 -20.07 22.95
CA VAL A 243 41.18 -19.54 24.17
C VAL A 243 40.89 -20.44 25.37
N THR A 244 39.63 -20.85 25.57
CA THR A 244 39.25 -21.74 26.67
C THR A 244 39.94 -23.10 26.56
N ARG A 245 40.05 -23.64 25.34
CA ARG A 245 40.73 -24.92 25.09
C ARG A 245 42.24 -24.84 25.35
N GLU A 246 42.90 -23.76 24.91
CA GLU A 246 44.31 -23.52 25.21
C GLU A 246 44.57 -23.33 26.71
N PHE A 247 43.66 -22.62 27.40
CA PHE A 247 43.74 -22.43 28.85
C PHE A 247 43.65 -23.78 29.60
N LEU A 248 42.68 -24.62 29.25
CA LEU A 248 42.56 -25.98 29.79
C LEU A 248 43.80 -26.84 29.51
N THR A 249 44.36 -26.70 28.31
CA THR A 249 45.58 -27.43 27.92
C THR A 249 46.78 -26.95 28.76
N LYS A 250 46.91 -25.63 29.00
CA LYS A 250 47.94 -25.09 29.91
C LYS A 250 47.75 -25.56 31.35
N ILE A 251 46.52 -25.61 31.87
CA ILE A 251 46.24 -26.18 33.21
C ILE A 251 46.68 -27.64 33.27
N ASN A 252 46.27 -28.46 32.31
CA ASN A 252 46.63 -29.87 32.27
C ASN A 252 48.15 -30.09 32.13
N ASN A 253 48.86 -29.18 31.43
CA ASN A 253 50.31 -29.26 31.25
C ASN A 253 51.11 -28.65 32.42
N LEU A 254 50.53 -27.71 33.17
CA LEU A 254 51.12 -27.17 34.42
C LEU A 254 51.18 -28.23 35.52
N PHE A 255 50.33 -29.25 35.43
CA PHE A 255 50.28 -30.39 36.35
C PHE A 255 50.68 -31.69 35.61
N PRO A 256 51.97 -31.89 35.29
CA PRO A 256 52.41 -33.11 34.62
C PRO A 256 52.02 -34.32 35.46
N HIS A 257 51.54 -35.39 34.81
CA HIS A 257 51.23 -36.68 35.46
C HIS A 257 52.44 -37.35 36.13
N GLN A 258 53.62 -36.73 36.01
CA GLN A 258 54.89 -37.15 36.59
C GLN A 258 55.58 -35.94 37.22
N LEU A 259 55.03 -35.39 38.32
CA LEU A 259 55.83 -34.55 39.21
C LEU A 259 56.85 -35.44 39.92
N THR A 260 58.05 -35.44 39.36
CA THR A 260 59.24 -36.21 39.76
C THR A 260 59.99 -35.58 40.94
N PHE A 261 59.39 -34.60 41.62
CA PHE A 261 59.94 -34.03 42.85
C PHE A 261 58.95 -34.27 43.99
N HIS A 262 59.24 -35.28 44.80
CA HIS A 262 58.84 -35.47 46.20
C HIS A 262 57.78 -34.48 46.74
N LEU A 263 56.53 -34.58 46.27
CA LEU A 263 55.37 -34.19 47.07
C LEU A 263 55.19 -35.29 48.12
N THR A 264 56.08 -35.35 49.10
CA THR A 264 56.05 -36.34 50.18
C THR A 264 54.94 -36.07 51.21
N CYS A 265 54.09 -35.07 50.96
CA CYS A 265 52.99 -34.68 51.84
C CYS A 265 51.66 -34.87 51.08
N GLU A 266 50.85 -35.84 51.52
CA GLU A 266 49.52 -36.12 50.93
C GLU A 266 48.64 -34.86 50.87
N SER A 267 48.72 -33.97 51.87
CA SER A 267 47.91 -32.74 51.88
C SER A 267 48.23 -31.79 50.72
N GLN A 268 49.50 -31.72 50.29
CA GLN A 268 49.88 -30.88 49.15
C GLN A 268 49.38 -31.46 47.82
N GLN A 269 49.33 -32.79 47.70
CA GLN A 269 48.77 -33.47 46.54
C GLN A 269 47.25 -33.26 46.46
N GLU A 270 46.56 -33.33 47.61
CA GLU A 270 45.12 -33.09 47.71
C GLU A 270 44.76 -31.63 47.39
N GLU A 271 45.52 -30.65 47.88
CA GLU A 271 45.34 -29.25 47.50
C GLU A 271 45.58 -29.01 46.01
N LEU A 272 46.59 -29.66 45.41
CA LEU A 272 46.88 -29.53 43.98
C LEU A 272 45.76 -30.12 43.10
N GLU A 273 45.24 -31.29 43.47
CA GLU A 273 44.05 -31.90 42.85
C GLU A 273 42.83 -30.99 42.99
N THR A 274 42.65 -30.37 44.15
CA THR A 274 41.56 -29.42 44.41
C THR A 274 41.66 -28.18 43.51
N ILE A 275 42.86 -27.61 43.36
CA ILE A 275 43.12 -26.49 42.45
C ILE A 275 42.86 -26.89 41.00
N ARG A 276 43.37 -28.05 40.56
CA ARG A 276 43.14 -28.57 39.21
C ARG A 276 41.65 -28.75 38.92
N ASN A 277 40.90 -29.35 39.85
CA ASN A 277 39.46 -29.57 39.71
C ASN A 277 38.69 -28.24 39.70
N SER A 278 39.10 -27.28 40.53
CA SER A 278 38.51 -25.93 40.58
C SER A 278 38.76 -25.14 39.30
N CYS A 279 39.99 -25.13 38.79
CA CYS A 279 40.32 -24.46 37.53
C CYS A 279 39.64 -25.12 36.32
N THR A 280 39.56 -26.45 36.31
CA THR A 280 38.87 -27.20 35.24
C THR A 280 37.36 -26.94 35.28
N SER A 281 36.74 -26.94 36.48
CA SER A 281 35.32 -26.67 36.62
C SER A 281 34.99 -25.22 36.27
N LEU A 282 35.80 -24.27 36.69
CA LEU A 282 35.65 -22.85 36.35
C LEU A 282 35.76 -22.63 34.84
N SER A 283 36.75 -23.24 34.19
CA SER A 283 36.91 -23.11 32.74
C SER A 283 35.71 -23.68 31.98
N LYS A 284 35.14 -24.81 32.43
CA LYS A 284 33.92 -25.39 31.85
C LYS A 284 32.68 -24.53 32.13
N ASP A 285 32.54 -23.97 33.34
CA ASP A 285 31.42 -23.09 33.68
C ASP A 285 31.45 -21.81 32.83
N VAL A 286 32.65 -21.25 32.62
CA VAL A 286 32.87 -20.12 31.72
C VAL A 286 32.48 -20.49 30.28
N GLU A 287 32.94 -21.63 29.76
CA GLU A 287 32.57 -22.10 28.41
C GLU A 287 31.05 -22.25 28.24
N ASN A 288 30.40 -22.91 29.19
CA ASN A 288 28.95 -23.13 29.17
C ASN A 288 28.15 -21.82 29.22
N LYS A 289 28.55 -20.88 30.09
CA LYS A 289 27.90 -19.56 30.18
C LYS A 289 28.10 -18.74 28.91
N PHE A 290 29.29 -18.79 28.32
CA PHE A 290 29.54 -18.13 27.04
C PHE A 290 28.73 -18.75 25.92
N GLN A 291 28.66 -20.09 25.81
CA GLN A 291 27.86 -20.75 24.79
C GLN A 291 26.37 -20.34 24.88
N LEU A 292 25.81 -20.31 26.09
CA LEU A 292 24.44 -19.85 26.31
C LEU A 292 24.23 -18.39 25.88
N TYR A 293 25.19 -17.51 26.19
CA TYR A 293 25.17 -16.12 25.76
C TYR A 293 25.24 -16.01 24.23
N LEU A 294 26.13 -16.77 23.59
CA LEU A 294 26.29 -16.82 22.14
C LEU A 294 25.02 -17.28 21.44
N ASP A 295 24.36 -18.32 21.97
CA ASP A 295 23.10 -18.81 21.41
C ASP A 295 21.99 -17.76 21.52
N ASN A 296 21.90 -17.06 22.66
CA ASN A 296 20.91 -16.02 22.86
C ASN A 296 21.14 -14.80 21.94
N VAL A 297 22.39 -14.33 21.85
CA VAL A 297 22.75 -13.23 20.94
C VAL A 297 22.57 -13.64 19.49
N GLY A 298 23.02 -14.83 19.08
CA GLY A 298 22.85 -15.35 17.73
C GLY A 298 21.38 -15.45 17.33
N ASN A 299 20.51 -15.91 18.23
CA ASN A 299 19.06 -15.92 18.00
C ASN A 299 18.48 -14.51 17.88
N LYS A 300 18.91 -13.55 18.71
CA LYS A 300 18.49 -12.14 18.61
C LYS A 300 18.95 -11.50 17.29
N VAL A 301 20.19 -11.71 16.89
CA VAL A 301 20.75 -11.20 15.62
C VAL A 301 19.96 -11.77 14.43
N ALA A 302 19.69 -13.08 14.42
CA ALA A 302 18.87 -13.70 13.38
C ALA A 302 17.45 -13.10 13.32
N GLN A 303 16.80 -12.86 14.47
CA GLN A 303 15.49 -12.21 14.53
C GLN A 303 15.52 -10.76 14.03
N ILE A 304 16.54 -9.99 14.42
CA ILE A 304 16.74 -8.61 13.97
C ILE A 304 16.93 -8.60 12.45
N GLN A 305 17.76 -9.49 11.91
CA GLN A 305 18.01 -9.59 10.48
C GLN A 305 16.74 -9.89 9.70
N VAL A 306 15.96 -10.90 10.13
CA VAL A 306 14.67 -11.23 9.48
C VAL A 306 13.72 -10.03 9.50
N LYS A 307 13.61 -9.33 10.64
CA LYS A 307 12.74 -8.16 10.76
C LYS A 307 13.23 -6.99 9.91
N SER A 308 14.55 -6.74 9.87
CA SER A 308 15.17 -5.68 9.08
C SER A 308 14.93 -5.92 7.59
N SER A 309 15.22 -7.11 7.08
CA SER A 309 14.99 -7.45 5.67
C SER A 309 13.52 -7.35 5.29
N ARG A 310 12.59 -7.74 6.18
CA ARG A 310 11.15 -7.57 5.92
C ARG A 310 10.76 -6.10 5.81
N LEU A 311 11.20 -5.27 6.75
CA LEU A 311 10.91 -3.83 6.75
C LEU A 311 11.52 -3.12 5.53
N GLU A 312 12.71 -3.54 5.10
CA GLU A 312 13.36 -2.99 3.90
C GLU A 312 12.57 -3.27 2.63
N VAL A 313 12.05 -4.49 2.48
CA VAL A 313 11.16 -4.88 1.36
C VAL A 313 9.84 -4.11 1.42
N GLU A 314 9.18 -4.04 2.58
CA GLU A 314 7.94 -3.29 2.76
C GLU A 314 8.13 -1.80 2.44
N ASN A 315 9.23 -1.19 2.91
CA ASN A 315 9.54 0.21 2.64
C ASN A 315 9.78 0.49 1.14
N SER A 316 10.49 -0.42 0.47
CA SER A 316 10.69 -0.34 -0.99
C SER A 316 9.36 -0.40 -1.74
N HIS A 317 8.48 -1.33 -1.36
CA HIS A 317 7.14 -1.47 -1.95
C HIS A 317 6.29 -0.21 -1.74
N PHE A 318 6.21 0.28 -0.50
CA PHE A 318 5.44 1.50 -0.21
C PHE A 318 5.99 2.73 -0.94
N SER A 319 7.31 2.83 -1.09
CA SER A 319 7.94 3.92 -1.84
C SER A 319 7.56 3.87 -3.33
N ALA A 320 7.59 2.68 -3.93
CA ALA A 320 7.19 2.48 -5.32
C ALA A 320 5.69 2.76 -5.55
N ASP A 321 4.83 2.31 -4.64
CA ASP A 321 3.39 2.59 -4.70
C ASP A 321 3.08 4.07 -4.56
N LEU A 322 3.77 4.77 -3.64
CA LEU A 322 3.63 6.21 -3.47
C LEU A 322 4.03 6.93 -4.76
N GLN A 323 5.18 6.58 -5.35
CA GLN A 323 5.64 7.17 -6.59
C GLN A 323 4.65 6.94 -7.74
N ARG A 324 4.08 5.73 -7.86
CA ARG A 324 3.05 5.41 -8.85
C ARG A 324 1.77 6.22 -8.61
N CYS A 325 1.35 6.36 -7.36
CA CYS A 325 0.19 7.16 -6.98
C CYS A 325 0.37 8.63 -7.36
N GLU A 326 1.55 9.20 -7.07
CA GLU A 326 1.90 10.58 -7.45
C GLU A 326 1.91 10.77 -8.96
N GLN A 327 2.50 9.84 -9.71
CA GLN A 327 2.49 9.85 -11.18
C GLN A 327 1.06 9.83 -11.72
N ASN A 328 0.24 8.88 -11.28
CA ASN A 328 -1.14 8.75 -11.74
C ASN A 328 -1.99 9.99 -11.38
N ARG A 329 -1.76 10.58 -10.19
CA ARG A 329 -2.40 11.84 -9.80
C ARG A 329 -2.01 12.98 -10.74
N ASN A 330 -0.72 13.10 -11.04
CA ASN A 330 -0.21 14.16 -11.92
C ASN A 330 -0.74 13.99 -13.36
N GLU A 331 -0.80 12.76 -13.86
CA GLU A 331 -1.39 12.43 -15.17
C GLU A 331 -2.88 12.79 -15.21
N THR A 332 -3.63 12.40 -14.18
CA THR A 332 -5.06 12.71 -14.07
C THR A 332 -5.30 14.22 -14.02
N LEU A 333 -4.47 14.97 -13.27
CA LEU A 333 -4.56 16.42 -13.18
C LEU A 333 -4.22 17.10 -14.51
N ALA A 334 -3.18 16.61 -15.21
CA ALA A 334 -2.83 17.11 -16.53
C ALA A 334 -3.95 16.85 -17.55
N GLU A 335 -4.56 15.67 -17.52
CA GLU A 335 -5.67 15.33 -18.41
C GLU A 335 -6.92 16.15 -18.10
N ALA A 336 -7.28 16.34 -16.82
CA ALA A 336 -8.39 17.20 -16.43
C ALA A 336 -8.18 18.66 -16.89
N SER A 337 -6.94 19.17 -16.80
CA SER A 337 -6.59 20.50 -17.29
C SER A 337 -6.74 20.63 -18.81
N ARG A 338 -6.28 19.63 -19.57
CA ARG A 338 -6.46 19.57 -21.03
C ARG A 338 -7.93 19.55 -21.42
N GLN A 339 -8.74 18.73 -20.75
CA GLN A 339 -10.17 18.65 -20.99
C GLN A 339 -10.88 19.97 -20.69
N LEU A 340 -10.48 20.67 -19.63
CA LEU A 340 -11.02 21.98 -19.30
C LEU A 340 -10.69 23.00 -20.39
N GLN A 341 -9.43 23.06 -20.83
CA GLN A 341 -9.00 23.95 -21.92
C GLN A 341 -9.75 23.64 -23.22
N LEU A 342 -9.92 22.37 -23.57
CA LEU A 342 -10.67 21.95 -24.76
C LEU A 342 -12.14 22.40 -24.68
N LYS A 343 -12.78 22.25 -23.51
CA LYS A 343 -14.15 22.72 -23.28
C LYS A 343 -14.27 24.24 -23.39
N GLN A 344 -13.34 24.98 -22.81
CA GLN A 344 -13.29 26.44 -22.92
C GLN A 344 -13.14 26.87 -24.38
N LYS A 345 -12.15 26.34 -25.10
CA LYS A 345 -11.94 26.66 -26.52
C LYS A 345 -13.17 26.34 -27.37
N THR A 346 -13.79 25.18 -27.15
CA THR A 346 -15.02 24.79 -27.87
C THR A 346 -16.18 25.72 -27.58
N HIS A 347 -16.30 26.18 -26.33
CA HIS A 347 -17.31 27.16 -25.94
C HIS A 347 -17.06 28.51 -26.61
N ASP A 348 -15.83 29.00 -26.60
CA ASP A 348 -15.45 30.28 -27.19
C ASP A 348 -15.67 30.28 -28.71
N GLU A 349 -15.28 29.21 -29.40
CA GLU A 349 -15.56 29.02 -30.84
C GLU A 349 -17.06 29.04 -31.17
N LYS A 350 -17.90 28.44 -30.30
CA LYS A 350 -19.36 28.49 -30.46
C LYS A 350 -19.90 29.90 -30.23
N MET A 351 -19.38 30.61 -29.24
CA MET A 351 -19.78 31.97 -28.92
C MET A 351 -19.43 32.93 -30.04
N GLU A 352 -18.23 32.81 -30.60
CA GLU A 352 -17.78 33.59 -31.75
C GLU A 352 -18.68 33.39 -32.97
N LYS A 353 -19.03 32.13 -33.29
CA LYS A 353 -19.98 31.82 -34.37
C LYS A 353 -21.35 32.47 -34.15
N LEU A 354 -21.88 32.39 -32.94
CA LEU A 354 -23.16 33.02 -32.59
C LEU A 354 -23.10 34.55 -32.69
N LEU A 355 -21.99 35.18 -32.29
CA LEU A 355 -21.79 36.62 -32.41
C LEU A 355 -21.71 37.07 -33.87
N ILE A 356 -20.97 36.34 -34.71
CA ILE A 356 -20.91 36.61 -36.16
C ILE A 356 -22.30 36.50 -36.78
N GLU A 357 -23.05 35.45 -36.45
CA GLU A 357 -24.39 35.24 -36.98
C GLU A 357 -25.38 36.32 -36.50
N GLN A 358 -25.30 36.72 -35.22
CA GLN A 358 -26.09 37.83 -34.68
C GLN A 358 -25.81 39.14 -35.42
N ASN A 359 -24.53 39.46 -35.67
CA ASN A 359 -24.15 40.67 -36.40
C ASN A 359 -24.66 40.63 -37.85
N ARG A 360 -24.51 39.49 -38.55
CA ARG A 360 -25.06 39.29 -39.90
C ARG A 360 -26.57 39.51 -39.94
N LEU A 361 -27.30 38.99 -38.95
CA LEU A 361 -28.76 39.15 -38.86
C LEU A 361 -29.16 40.61 -38.58
N ARG A 362 -28.39 41.34 -37.76
CA ARG A 362 -28.61 42.78 -37.54
C ARG A 362 -28.41 43.59 -38.82
N GLU A 363 -27.34 43.33 -39.55
CA GLU A 363 -27.08 43.98 -40.85
C GLU A 363 -28.19 43.68 -41.86
N GLN A 364 -28.62 42.42 -41.96
CA GLN A 364 -29.73 42.03 -42.84
C GLN A 364 -31.05 42.71 -42.46
N LYS A 365 -31.34 42.83 -41.16
CA LYS A 365 -32.51 43.55 -40.65
C LYS A 365 -32.44 45.04 -40.99
N GLN A 366 -31.27 45.67 -40.86
CA GLN A 366 -31.08 47.08 -41.21
C GLN A 366 -31.30 47.31 -42.70
N LEU A 367 -30.71 46.46 -43.55
CA LEU A 367 -30.87 46.55 -45.01
C LEU A 367 -32.34 46.39 -45.43
N GLN A 368 -33.07 45.47 -44.80
CA GLN A 368 -34.51 45.32 -45.03
C GLN A 368 -35.31 46.55 -44.58
N ALA A 369 -34.99 47.12 -43.42
CA ALA A 369 -35.63 48.33 -42.93
C ALA A 369 -35.38 49.52 -43.87
N ASP A 370 -34.16 49.69 -44.36
CA ASP A 370 -33.80 50.75 -45.32
C ASP A 370 -34.50 50.54 -46.67
N THR A 371 -34.59 49.30 -47.14
CA THR A 371 -35.33 48.94 -48.36
C THR A 371 -36.82 49.25 -48.22
N LEU A 372 -37.42 48.91 -47.08
CA LEU A 372 -38.81 49.21 -46.79
C LEU A 372 -39.04 50.73 -46.72
N ALA A 373 -38.15 51.48 -46.07
CA ALA A 373 -38.23 52.94 -45.99
C ALA A 373 -38.13 53.59 -47.39
N LEU A 374 -37.29 53.05 -48.28
CA LEU A 374 -37.21 53.49 -49.68
C LEU A 374 -38.52 53.22 -50.42
N ARG A 375 -39.08 52.00 -50.30
CA ARG A 375 -40.36 51.63 -50.91
C ARG A 375 -41.53 52.46 -50.38
N GLU A 376 -41.53 52.78 -49.09
CA GLU A 376 -42.52 53.67 -48.47
C GLU A 376 -42.43 55.09 -49.08
N LYS A 377 -41.23 55.62 -49.27
CA LYS A 377 -41.00 56.91 -49.95
C LYS A 377 -41.45 56.88 -51.41
N GLU A 378 -41.13 55.81 -52.14
CA GLU A 378 -41.61 55.61 -53.52
C GLU A 378 -43.14 55.57 -53.58
N LEU A 379 -43.79 54.84 -52.67
CA LEU A 379 -45.25 54.77 -52.58
C LEU A 379 -45.87 56.11 -52.20
N GLN A 380 -45.27 56.87 -51.30
CA GLN A 380 -45.72 58.23 -50.97
C GLN A 380 -45.59 59.16 -52.17
N THR A 381 -44.51 59.04 -52.95
CA THR A 381 -44.31 59.82 -54.19
C THR A 381 -45.35 59.47 -55.25
N LEU A 382 -45.66 58.18 -55.42
CA LEU A 382 -46.70 57.70 -56.32
C LEU A 382 -48.11 58.11 -55.87
N ARG A 383 -48.36 58.19 -54.55
CA ARG A 383 -49.62 58.73 -53.98
C ARG A 383 -49.73 60.24 -54.07
N ALA A 384 -48.61 60.96 -54.20
CA ALA A 384 -48.55 62.40 -54.37
C ALA A 384 -48.73 62.85 -55.84
N LEU A 385 -48.81 61.93 -56.81
CA LEU A 385 -49.33 62.27 -58.14
C LEU A 385 -50.84 62.55 -58.05
N PRO A 386 -51.35 63.66 -58.63
CA PRO A 386 -52.75 64.01 -58.52
C PRO A 386 -53.65 62.97 -59.21
N SER A 387 -54.63 62.49 -58.45
CA SER A 387 -55.84 61.83 -58.94
C SER A 387 -56.61 62.80 -59.84
N CYS A 388 -56.51 62.65 -61.16
CA CYS A 388 -57.51 63.20 -62.08
C CYS A 388 -58.62 62.17 -62.28
N LYS A 389 -59.81 62.49 -61.73
CA LYS A 389 -61.06 61.75 -61.96
C LYS A 389 -61.72 62.19 -63.28
N VAL A 390 -62.00 61.16 -64.10
CA VAL A 390 -63.23 60.88 -64.89
C VAL A 390 -63.64 61.80 -66.06
N GLY A 391 -63.67 61.16 -67.24
CA GLY A 391 -64.64 61.38 -68.33
C GLY A 391 -64.46 60.28 -69.43
N PRO A 392 -65.50 59.48 -69.79
CA PRO A 392 -65.42 58.48 -70.88
C PRO A 392 -66.06 59.00 -72.19
N PRO A 393 -66.03 58.26 -73.32
CA PRO A 393 -65.04 57.31 -73.86
C PRO A 393 -64.68 57.61 -75.34
N GLN A 394 -63.59 57.05 -75.88
CA GLN A 394 -63.54 56.73 -77.32
C GLN A 394 -62.58 55.58 -77.64
N LEU A 395 -63.08 54.71 -78.52
CA LEU A 395 -62.50 53.46 -79.01
C LEU A 395 -61.17 53.67 -79.77
N ALA A 396 -60.22 52.73 -79.62
CA ALA A 396 -59.73 51.84 -80.68
C ALA A 396 -58.33 51.25 -80.35
N GLY A 397 -58.13 49.96 -80.65
CA GLY A 397 -56.82 49.44 -81.08
C GLY A 397 -56.02 48.56 -80.12
N VAL A 398 -56.38 47.27 -80.06
CA VAL A 398 -55.48 46.10 -79.85
C VAL A 398 -54.64 45.92 -81.15
N PRO A 399 -53.42 45.32 -81.23
CA PRO A 399 -52.79 44.21 -80.46
C PRO A 399 -51.32 44.52 -80.05
N SER A 400 -50.44 43.68 -79.45
CA SER A 400 -50.28 42.22 -79.27
C SER A 400 -49.09 41.98 -78.30
N ILE A 401 -49.16 40.91 -77.50
CA ILE A 401 -48.06 40.34 -76.69
C ILE A 401 -47.21 39.41 -77.62
N PRO A 402 -45.90 39.17 -77.36
CA PRO A 402 -45.46 37.99 -76.58
C PRO A 402 -44.28 38.32 -75.62
N GLN A 403 -44.32 38.02 -74.32
CA GLN A 403 -44.07 36.72 -73.68
C GLN A 403 -42.72 36.08 -74.08
N GLN A 404 -41.65 36.25 -73.29
CA GLN A 404 -40.64 35.19 -73.15
C GLN A 404 -39.82 35.23 -71.84
N ASN A 405 -40.08 34.20 -71.02
CA ASN A 405 -39.19 33.42 -70.16
C ASN A 405 -37.99 34.03 -69.41
N ARG A 406 -38.21 34.12 -68.10
CA ARG A 406 -37.45 33.48 -67.01
C ARG A 406 -36.56 32.29 -67.44
N GLN A 407 -35.25 32.37 -67.13
CA GLN A 407 -34.48 31.18 -66.75
C GLN A 407 -33.46 31.53 -65.66
N ILE A 408 -33.60 30.79 -64.56
CA ILE A 408 -32.75 30.74 -63.39
C ILE A 408 -31.72 29.64 -63.68
N ALA A 409 -30.43 29.92 -63.50
CA ALA A 409 -29.40 28.89 -63.40
C ALA A 409 -28.47 29.26 -62.24
N ALA A 410 -28.68 28.59 -61.12
CA ALA A 410 -27.70 28.47 -60.06
C ALA A 410 -26.74 27.33 -60.41
N LYS A 411 -25.45 27.58 -60.24
CA LYS A 411 -24.46 26.60 -59.80
C LYS A 411 -23.52 27.28 -58.83
#